data_AF-A0A9Q0ETC7-F1
#
_entry.id   AF-A0A9Q0ETC7-F1
#
_cell.length_a   1.000
_cell.length_b   1.000
_cell.length_c   1.000
_cell.angle_alpha   90.00
_cell.angle_beta   90.00
_cell.angle_gamma   90.00
#
_symmetry.space_group_name_H-M   'P 1'
#
loop_
_entity.id
_entity.type
_entity.pdbx_description
1 polymer ?
#
loop_
_entity_poly.entity_id
_entity_poly.type
_entity_poly.pdbx_seq_one_letter_code
_entity_poly.pdbx_strand_id
1 'polypeptide(L)'
;MADRAAPLARTVLQQCVHARLQVCPPGQDEQEEQWVQIGPGMVIYVCFFKGATEDMLPQMVSSLLNQRLCEKPSGGLGSVLEVGGSVLLVPQATLGGRAKGRVMQYHGNIAKEEGRRLYQCLVSLCRAQVEGAAAEVEVAAGDGAQGRR
;
A
#
# COMPACT_ATOMS: atom_id res chain seq x y z
N MET A 1 18.19 16.53 21.17
CA MET A 1 17.15 16.06 20.23
C MET A 1 17.52 14.65 19.85
N ALA A 2 16.67 13.66 20.17
CA ALA A 2 16.99 12.26 19.91
C ALA A 2 17.28 12.06 18.40
N ASP A 3 18.41 11.45 18.08
CA ASP A 3 18.75 11.06 16.72
C ASP A 3 17.70 10.05 16.25
N ARG A 4 16.74 10.53 15.45
CA ARG A 4 15.59 9.73 15.05
C ARG A 4 16.09 8.85 13.92
N ALA A 5 16.20 7.55 14.18
CA ALA A 5 16.59 6.56 13.20
C ALA A 5 15.86 6.80 11.86
N ALA A 6 16.58 6.64 10.76
CA ALA A 6 16.03 6.85 9.42
C ALA A 6 14.76 6.00 9.22
N PRO A 7 13.73 6.53 8.55
CA PRO A 7 12.49 5.78 8.34
C PRO A 7 12.75 4.54 7.48
N LEU A 8 12.12 3.42 7.82
CA LEU A 8 12.19 2.17 7.05
C LEU A 8 11.09 2.07 5.98
N ALA A 9 9.95 2.73 6.20
CA ALA A 9 8.87 2.83 5.21
C ALA A 9 8.13 4.17 5.33
N ARG A 10 7.37 4.51 4.30
CA ARG A 10 6.40 5.60 4.29
C ARG A 10 5.11 5.13 3.65
N THR A 11 3.99 5.50 4.26
CA THR A 11 2.65 5.18 3.76
C THR A 11 1.78 6.42 3.66
N VAL A 12 0.84 6.41 2.72
CA VAL A 12 -0.27 7.37 2.66
C VAL A 12 -1.55 6.56 2.66
N LEU A 13 -2.44 6.87 3.60
CA LEU A 13 -3.73 6.21 3.77
C LEU A 13 -4.80 7.20 3.32
N GLN A 14 -5.70 6.78 2.44
CA GLN A 14 -6.82 7.57 1.98
C GLN A 14 -8.09 6.73 2.06
N GLN A 15 -9.11 7.24 2.73
CA GLN A 15 -10.44 6.63 2.65
C GLN A 15 -11.01 6.81 1.25
N CYS A 16 -11.77 5.81 0.80
CA CYS A 16 -12.50 5.89 -0.45
C CYS A 16 -13.90 5.28 -0.30
N VAL A 17 -14.85 5.82 -1.04
CA VAL A 17 -16.16 5.19 -1.26
C VAL A 17 -16.10 4.15 -2.39
N HIS A 18 -15.17 4.35 -3.32
CA HIS A 18 -14.86 3.46 -4.42
C HIS A 18 -13.45 3.80 -4.94
N ALA A 19 -12.71 2.79 -5.39
CA ALA A 19 -11.46 2.99 -6.12
C ALA A 19 -11.32 1.95 -7.22
N ARG A 20 -10.70 2.36 -8.34
CA ARG A 20 -10.41 1.51 -9.49
C ARG A 20 -8.96 1.72 -9.89
N LEU A 21 -8.23 0.64 -10.13
CA LEU A 21 -6.81 0.69 -10.50
C LEU A 21 -6.51 -0.26 -11.66
N GLN A 22 -5.76 0.22 -12.64
CA GLN A 22 -5.29 -0.59 -13.75
C GLN A 22 -4.12 -1.47 -13.30
N VAL A 23 -4.18 -2.77 -13.59
CA VAL A 23 -3.11 -3.73 -13.26
C VAL A 23 -2.38 -4.23 -14.50
N CYS A 24 -3.07 -4.27 -15.65
CA CYS A 24 -2.47 -4.56 -16.95
C CYS A 24 -2.85 -3.46 -17.97
N PRO A 25 -1.87 -2.67 -18.48
CA PRO A 25 -2.11 -1.71 -19.54
C PRO A 25 -2.23 -2.42 -20.90
N PRO A 26 -2.96 -1.84 -21.87
CA PRO A 26 -3.12 -2.43 -23.20
C PRO A 26 -1.78 -2.49 -23.95
N GLY A 27 -1.52 -3.62 -24.62
CA GLY A 27 -0.51 -3.71 -25.70
C GLY A 27 0.89 -4.22 -25.31
N GLN A 28 1.09 -4.83 -24.14
CA GLN A 28 2.37 -5.50 -23.84
C GLN A 28 2.40 -6.99 -24.18
N ASP A 29 1.27 -7.70 -24.23
CA ASP A 29 1.23 -9.17 -24.42
C ASP A 29 -0.08 -9.70 -25.06
N GLU A 30 -0.71 -8.98 -25.99
CA GLU A 30 -2.06 -9.31 -26.54
C GLU A 30 -3.19 -9.42 -25.48
N GLN A 31 -2.88 -9.16 -24.20
CA GLN A 31 -3.84 -9.18 -23.10
C GLN A 31 -4.72 -7.93 -23.10
N GLU A 32 -6.01 -8.15 -22.82
CA GLU A 32 -6.98 -7.10 -22.55
C GLU A 32 -6.57 -6.29 -21.31
N GLU A 33 -7.01 -5.03 -21.29
CA GLU A 33 -6.81 -4.18 -20.11
C GLU A 33 -7.45 -4.79 -18.86
N GLN A 34 -6.67 -4.89 -17.78
CA GLN A 34 -7.16 -5.46 -16.53
C GLN A 34 -7.23 -4.40 -15.45
N TRP A 35 -8.31 -4.45 -14.68
CA TRP A 35 -8.62 -3.49 -13.63
C TRP A 35 -9.04 -4.24 -12.37
N VAL A 36 -8.61 -3.72 -11.22
CA VAL A 36 -9.16 -4.08 -9.91
C VAL A 36 -10.01 -2.94 -9.38
N GLN A 37 -11.00 -3.27 -8.56
CA GLN A 37 -11.91 -2.30 -7.96
C GLN A 37 -12.20 -2.66 -6.52
N ILE A 38 -12.34 -1.64 -5.67
CA ILE A 38 -12.83 -1.79 -4.31
C ILE A 38 -14.04 -0.89 -4.06
N GLY A 39 -14.91 -1.32 -3.16
CA GLY A 39 -16.00 -0.52 -2.61
C GLY A 39 -15.52 0.44 -1.51
N PRO A 40 -16.41 0.77 -0.55
CA PRO A 40 -16.05 1.57 0.61
C PRO A 40 -14.88 0.95 1.39
N GLY A 41 -13.88 1.76 1.71
CA GLY A 41 -12.64 1.23 2.25
C GLY A 41 -11.50 2.22 2.29
N MET A 42 -10.29 1.71 2.07
CA MET A 42 -9.06 2.48 2.18
C MET A 42 -8.05 2.11 1.09
N VAL A 43 -7.48 3.13 0.46
CA VAL A 43 -6.30 3.00 -0.42
C VAL A 43 -5.05 3.27 0.41
N ILE A 44 -4.08 2.36 0.34
CA ILE A 44 -2.82 2.46 1.04
C ILE A 44 -1.68 2.49 0.01
N TYR A 45 -1.03 3.64 -0.11
CA TYR A 45 0.19 3.80 -0.90
C TYR A 45 1.40 3.50 -0.03
N VAL A 46 2.35 2.72 -0.54
CA VAL A 46 3.50 2.23 0.25
C VAL A 46 4.83 2.47 -0.47
N CYS A 47 5.83 2.95 0.28
CA CYS A 47 7.23 3.03 -0.15
C CYS A 47 8.14 2.49 0.94
N PHE A 48 9.08 1.62 0.58
CA PHE A 48 10.12 1.11 1.46
C PHE A 48 11.45 1.85 1.24
N PHE A 49 12.22 2.00 2.30
CA PHE A 49 13.53 2.63 2.31
C PHE A 49 14.64 1.59 2.54
N LYS A 50 15.89 1.99 2.32
CA LYS A 50 17.06 1.17 2.61
C LYS A 50 17.05 0.73 4.08
N GLY A 51 17.32 -0.55 4.30
CA GLY A 51 17.34 -1.16 5.64
C GLY A 51 15.98 -1.71 6.10
N ALA A 52 14.90 -1.54 5.33
CA ALA A 52 13.65 -2.24 5.61
C ALA A 52 13.84 -3.76 5.43
N THR A 53 13.27 -4.54 6.35
CA THR A 53 13.31 -6.01 6.35
C THR A 53 11.91 -6.57 6.56
N GLU A 54 11.71 -7.87 6.33
CA GLU A 54 10.41 -8.52 6.55
C GLU A 54 9.93 -8.43 8.01
N ASP A 55 10.85 -8.33 8.98
CA ASP A 55 10.55 -8.28 10.41
C ASP A 55 9.67 -7.08 10.81
N MET A 56 9.71 -5.98 10.05
CA MET A 56 8.89 -4.80 10.33
C MET A 56 7.44 -4.96 9.85
N LEU A 57 7.18 -5.90 8.92
CA LEU A 57 5.91 -5.99 8.21
C LEU A 57 4.74 -6.38 9.13
N PRO A 58 4.85 -7.34 10.07
CA PRO A 58 3.72 -7.69 10.95
C PRO A 58 3.20 -6.48 11.75
N GLN A 59 4.11 -5.69 12.32
CA GLN A 59 3.75 -4.48 13.06
C GLN A 59 3.19 -3.39 12.14
N MET A 60 3.77 -3.23 10.94
CA MET A 60 3.27 -2.30 9.94
C MET A 60 1.84 -2.63 9.50
N VAL A 61 1.55 -3.90 9.15
CA VAL A 61 0.20 -4.36 8.75
C VAL A 61 -0.79 -4.14 9.87
N SER A 62 -0.47 -4.57 11.09
CA SER A 62 -1.33 -4.36 12.26
C SER A 62 -1.64 -2.88 12.45
N SER A 63 -0.62 -2.01 12.36
CA SER A 63 -0.80 -0.57 12.51
C SER A 63 -1.71 0.01 11.42
N LEU A 64 -1.51 -0.38 10.16
CA LEU A 64 -2.28 0.11 9.01
C LEU A 64 -3.75 -0.30 9.06
N LEU A 65 -4.01 -1.59 9.29
CA LEU A 65 -5.38 -2.13 9.26
C LEU A 65 -6.19 -1.74 10.50
N ASN A 66 -5.54 -1.46 11.63
CA ASN A 66 -6.20 -1.00 12.86
C ASN A 66 -6.30 0.52 13.00
N GLN A 67 -5.77 1.31 12.05
CA GLN A 67 -5.95 2.77 12.10
C GLN A 67 -7.44 3.12 12.00
N ARG A 68 -7.92 3.90 12.97
CA ARG A 68 -9.33 4.32 13.05
C ARG A 68 -9.57 5.53 12.15
N LEU A 69 -9.57 5.29 10.85
CA LEU A 69 -9.82 6.30 9.83
C LEU A 69 -11.18 6.13 9.16
N CYS A 70 -11.76 4.93 9.14
CA CYS A 70 -13.00 4.64 8.41
C CYS A 70 -14.24 5.13 9.16
N GLU A 71 -15.18 5.76 8.47
CA GLU A 71 -16.46 6.18 9.07
C GLU A 71 -17.34 4.96 9.35
N LYS A 72 -17.87 4.88 10.57
CA LYS A 72 -18.84 3.84 10.96
C LYS A 72 -20.27 4.28 10.63
N PRO A 73 -21.15 3.35 10.22
CA PRO A 73 -22.58 3.65 10.04
C PRO A 73 -23.26 4.22 11.29
N SER A 74 -22.80 3.79 12.48
CA SER A 74 -23.28 4.28 13.78
C SER A 74 -22.74 5.67 14.16
N GLY A 75 -21.92 6.30 13.31
CA GLY A 75 -21.15 7.49 13.62
C GLY A 75 -19.79 7.20 14.26
N GLY A 76 -18.87 8.15 14.11
CA GLY A 76 -17.50 8.08 14.60
C GLY A 76 -16.56 7.27 13.69
N LEU A 77 -15.28 7.19 14.09
CA LEU A 77 -14.24 6.51 13.33
C LEU A 77 -13.96 5.11 13.87
N GLY A 78 -13.80 4.16 12.96
CA GLY A 78 -13.39 2.77 13.17
C GLY A 78 -12.26 2.38 12.23
N SER A 79 -11.69 1.22 12.47
CA SER A 79 -10.67 0.67 11.56
C SER A 79 -11.31 0.07 10.31
N VAL A 80 -10.51 -0.19 9.27
CA VAL A 80 -11.03 -0.84 8.05
C VAL A 80 -11.57 -2.24 8.35
N LEU A 81 -10.99 -2.93 9.35
CA LEU A 81 -11.46 -4.22 9.84
C LEU A 81 -12.79 -4.10 10.60
N GLU A 82 -12.93 -3.10 11.47
CA GLU A 82 -14.16 -2.88 12.25
C GLU A 82 -15.37 -2.57 11.35
N VAL A 83 -15.16 -1.86 10.23
CA VAL A 83 -16.23 -1.48 9.31
C VAL A 83 -16.51 -2.51 8.21
N GLY A 84 -15.69 -3.57 8.11
CA GLY A 84 -15.76 -4.53 6.99
C GLY A 84 -15.45 -3.88 5.64
N GLY A 85 -14.52 -2.92 5.62
CA GLY A 85 -14.17 -2.16 4.41
C GLY A 85 -13.12 -2.88 3.58
N SER A 86 -13.07 -2.57 2.29
CA SER A 86 -12.05 -3.09 1.39
C SER A 86 -10.73 -2.32 1.49
N VAL A 87 -9.61 -2.96 1.19
CA VAL A 87 -8.28 -2.33 1.17
C VAL A 87 -7.67 -2.46 -0.22
N LEU A 88 -7.19 -1.35 -0.78
CA LEU A 88 -6.41 -1.34 -2.02
C LEU A 88 -4.96 -0.97 -1.71
N LEU A 89 -4.03 -1.91 -1.87
CA LEU A 89 -2.60 -1.67 -1.71
C LEU A 89 -1.97 -1.21 -3.02
N VAL A 90 -1.23 -0.09 -3.00
CA VAL A 90 -0.58 0.49 -4.18
C VAL A 90 0.92 0.70 -3.91
N PRO A 91 1.83 0.07 -4.68
CA PRO A 91 3.25 0.37 -4.58
C PRO A 91 3.51 1.78 -5.10
N GLN A 92 4.08 2.65 -4.27
CA GLN A 92 4.29 4.08 -4.59
C GLN A 92 5.68 4.55 -4.17
N ALA A 93 6.71 4.12 -4.90
CA ALA A 93 8.11 4.47 -4.64
C ALA A 93 8.39 5.99 -4.61
N THR A 94 7.55 6.78 -5.28
CA THR A 94 7.71 8.25 -5.32
C THR A 94 7.54 8.91 -3.96
N LEU A 95 6.85 8.26 -3.01
CA LEU A 95 6.73 8.77 -1.64
C LEU A 95 8.09 8.95 -0.95
N GLY A 96 9.11 8.22 -1.36
CA GLY A 96 10.45 8.36 -0.82
C GLY A 96 11.26 9.55 -1.36
N GLY A 97 10.70 10.29 -2.30
CA GLY A 97 11.33 11.45 -2.93
C GLY A 97 11.68 12.55 -1.93
N ARG A 98 12.86 13.16 -2.15
CA ARG A 98 13.28 14.41 -1.50
C ARG A 98 13.57 15.44 -2.56
N ALA A 99 13.07 16.66 -2.37
CA ALA A 99 13.33 17.76 -3.29
C ALA A 99 14.80 18.20 -3.21
N LYS A 100 15.44 18.34 -4.38
CA LYS A 100 16.74 18.99 -4.56
C LYS A 100 16.59 20.02 -5.68
N GLY A 101 16.39 21.28 -5.30
CA GLY A 101 15.99 22.33 -6.24
C GLY A 101 14.62 22.00 -6.86
N ARG A 102 14.57 21.89 -8.20
CA ARG A 102 13.35 21.56 -8.95
C ARG A 102 13.24 20.07 -9.33
N VAL A 103 14.11 19.21 -8.81
CA VAL A 103 14.18 17.77 -9.13
C VAL A 103 13.97 16.94 -7.86
N MET A 104 13.32 15.77 -7.99
CA MET A 104 13.17 14.80 -6.90
C MET A 104 14.32 13.78 -6.91
N GLN A 105 14.83 13.44 -5.72
CA GLN A 105 15.85 12.43 -5.52
C GLN A 105 15.34 11.28 -4.65
N TYR A 106 15.74 10.04 -4.98
CA TYR A 106 15.23 8.80 -4.36
C TYR A 106 16.33 7.94 -3.74
N HIS A 107 17.48 8.51 -3.40
CA HIS A 107 18.65 7.76 -2.88
C HIS A 107 18.38 6.95 -1.62
N GLY A 108 17.32 7.28 -0.87
CA GLY A 108 16.90 6.55 0.33
C GLY A 108 16.00 5.36 0.04
N ASN A 109 15.44 5.22 -1.17
CA ASN A 109 14.55 4.13 -1.51
C ASN A 109 15.30 2.80 -1.52
N ILE A 110 14.57 1.75 -1.18
CA ILE A 110 15.07 0.38 -1.30
C ILE A 110 15.29 0.00 -2.78
N ALA A 111 16.13 -1.01 -3.02
CA ALA A 111 16.33 -1.58 -4.36
C ALA A 111 15.02 -2.20 -4.89
N LYS A 112 14.83 -2.17 -6.23
CA LYS A 112 13.58 -2.61 -6.88
C LYS A 112 13.16 -4.02 -6.47
N GLU A 113 14.07 -4.99 -6.57
CA GLU A 113 13.78 -6.40 -6.28
C GLU A 113 13.44 -6.64 -4.81
N GLU A 114 14.18 -6.01 -3.90
CA GLU A 114 13.92 -6.11 -2.47
C GLU A 114 12.60 -5.43 -2.10
N GLY A 115 12.30 -4.27 -2.69
CA GLY A 115 11.02 -3.59 -2.51
C GLY A 115 9.84 -4.40 -3.02
N ARG A 116 10.01 -5.12 -4.14
CA ARG A 116 9.00 -6.05 -4.68
C ARG A 116 8.75 -7.21 -3.72
N ARG A 117 9.82 -7.82 -3.18
CA ARG A 117 9.72 -8.89 -2.18
C ARG A 117 8.97 -8.43 -0.92
N LEU A 118 9.37 -7.29 -0.33
CA LEU A 118 8.70 -6.73 0.84
C LEU A 118 7.23 -6.39 0.56
N TYR A 119 6.92 -5.88 -0.64
CA TYR A 119 5.54 -5.58 -1.02
C TYR A 119 4.70 -6.86 -1.14
N GLN A 120 5.22 -7.93 -1.73
CA GLN A 120 4.54 -9.23 -1.80
C GLN A 120 4.29 -9.81 -0.40
N CYS A 121 5.29 -9.75 0.49
CA CYS A 121 5.12 -10.16 1.89
C CYS A 121 4.07 -9.31 2.62
N LEU A 122 4.07 -7.99 2.42
CA LEU A 122 3.07 -7.07 2.98
C LEU A 122 1.66 -7.46 2.51
N VAL A 123 1.48 -7.73 1.20
CA VAL A 123 0.21 -8.17 0.62
C VAL A 123 -0.28 -9.46 1.27
N SER A 124 0.59 -10.48 1.38
CA SER A 124 0.23 -11.76 1.99
C SER A 124 -0.19 -11.59 3.45
N LEU A 125 0.52 -10.76 4.22
CA LEU A 125 0.18 -10.49 5.62
C LEU A 125 -1.13 -9.71 5.76
N CYS A 126 -1.40 -8.74 4.87
CA CYS A 126 -2.68 -8.03 4.86
C CYS A 126 -3.84 -8.99 4.57
N ARG A 127 -3.70 -9.87 3.56
CA ARG A 127 -4.70 -10.89 3.21
C ARG A 127 -5.03 -11.79 4.41
N ALA A 128 -4.00 -12.32 5.07
CA ALA A 128 -4.18 -13.17 6.23
C ALA A 128 -4.91 -12.47 7.40
N GLN A 129 -4.71 -11.17 7.60
CA GLN A 129 -5.43 -10.43 8.64
C GLN A 129 -6.87 -10.08 8.25
N VAL A 130 -7.15 -9.80 6.97
CA VAL A 130 -8.52 -9.51 6.54
C VAL A 130 -9.38 -10.76 6.40
N GLU A 131 -8.84 -11.96 6.14
CA GLU A 131 -9.63 -13.20 6.10
C GLU A 131 -10.38 -13.49 7.41
N GLY A 132 -9.92 -12.93 8.53
CA GLY A 132 -10.61 -12.97 9.83
C GLY A 132 -11.71 -11.92 10.02
N ALA A 133 -11.87 -10.99 9.09
CA ALA A 133 -12.86 -9.91 9.08
C ALA A 133 -13.66 -9.97 7.77
N ALA A 134 -14.85 -9.37 7.70
CA ALA A 134 -15.61 -9.29 6.44
C ALA A 134 -15.02 -8.25 5.45
N ALA A 135 -13.69 -8.14 5.40
CA ALA A 135 -12.93 -7.17 4.63
C ALA A 135 -12.19 -7.86 3.48
N GLU A 136 -12.06 -7.18 2.34
CA GLU A 136 -11.38 -7.70 1.15
C GLU A 136 -10.10 -6.91 0.87
N VAL A 137 -9.03 -7.57 0.43
CA VAL A 137 -7.77 -6.92 0.03
C VAL A 137 -7.56 -7.10 -1.46
N GLU A 138 -7.73 -5.99 -2.18
CA GLU A 138 -7.33 -5.86 -3.57
C GLU A 138 -5.94 -5.26 -3.67
N VAL A 139 -5.22 -5.69 -4.70
CA VAL A 139 -3.82 -5.36 -4.85
C VAL A 139 -3.55 -4.91 -6.27
N ALA A 140 -2.69 -3.92 -6.39
CA ALA A 140 -1.99 -3.63 -7.63
C ALA A 140 -0.94 -4.74 -7.88
N ALA A 141 -1.36 -5.99 -8.01
CA ALA A 141 -0.45 -7.10 -8.31
C ALA A 141 -0.31 -7.27 -9.82
N GLY A 142 0.84 -6.89 -10.33
CA GLY A 142 1.37 -7.37 -11.60
C GLY A 142 2.88 -7.41 -11.47
N ASP A 143 3.54 -8.39 -12.10
CA ASP A 143 5.00 -8.55 -12.10
C ASP A 143 5.77 -7.28 -12.56
N GLY A 144 5.07 -6.28 -13.12
CA GLY A 144 5.58 -4.96 -13.48
C GLY A 144 4.96 -3.76 -12.74
N ALA A 145 4.15 -3.91 -11.70
CA ALA A 145 3.48 -2.79 -11.01
C ALA A 145 4.47 -1.79 -10.39
N GLN A 146 5.69 -2.23 -10.07
CA GLN A 146 6.82 -1.37 -9.72
C GLN A 146 7.37 -0.67 -10.99
N GLY A 147 6.62 0.29 -11.54
CA GLY A 147 7.02 1.09 -12.71
C GLY A 147 5.94 1.28 -13.79
N ARG A 148 4.75 0.70 -13.63
CA ARG A 148 3.59 0.94 -14.52
C ARG A 148 2.81 2.18 -14.04
N ARG A 149 2.15 2.88 -14.99
CA ARG A 149 1.26 4.01 -14.71
C ARG A 149 -0.17 3.52 -14.57
#